data_AF-A0A6B3FQQ8-F1
#
_entry.id   AF-A0A6B3FQQ8-F1
#
_cell.length_a   1.000
_cell.length_b   1.000
_cell.length_c   1.000
_cell.angle_alpha   90.00
_cell.angle_beta   90.00
_cell.angle_gamma   90.00
#
_symmetry.space_group_name_H-M   'P 1'
#
loop_
_entity.id
_entity.type
_entity.pdbx_description
1 polymer ?
#
loop_
_entity_poly.entity_id
_entity_poly.type
_entity_poly.pdbx_seq_one_letter_code
_entity_poly.pdbx_strand_id
1 'polypeptide(L)'
;RNQLVGGMTWGISMALHEEAVRDRNTGGHYAPDLAGYHVATHADTPAIEVDWVDDHDPEDPVGIKGVGEIGIVGAAAAVANAV
;
A
#
# COMPACT_ATOMS: atom_id res chain seq x y z
N ARG A 1 -9.11 9.52 6.38
CA ARG A 1 -9.76 8.35 5.74
C ARG A 1 -9.18 8.03 4.37
N ASN A 2 -9.30 8.89 3.35
CA ASN A 2 -8.89 8.54 1.97
C ASN A 2 -7.41 8.13 1.83
N GLN A 3 -6.50 8.77 2.58
CA GLN A 3 -5.08 8.37 2.62
C GLN A 3 -4.89 6.93 3.12
N LEU A 4 -5.62 6.55 4.16
CA LEU A 4 -5.57 5.21 4.73
C LEU A 4 -6.11 4.18 3.75
N VAL A 5 -7.25 4.48 3.10
CA VAL A 5 -7.81 3.61 2.05
C VAL A 5 -6.81 3.43 0.90
N GLY A 6 -6.22 4.53 0.40
CA GLY A 6 -5.22 4.47 -0.67
C GLY A 6 -3.98 3.68 -0.27
N GLY A 7 -3.48 3.85 0.95
CA GLY A 7 -2.35 3.09 1.49
C GLY A 7 -2.65 1.59 1.59
N MET A 8 -3.85 1.21 2.06
CA MET A 8 -4.27 -0.19 2.13
C MET A 8 -4.48 -0.81 0.74
N THR A 9 -5.08 -0.07 -0.21
CA THR A 9 -5.17 -0.50 -1.61
C THR A 9 -3.78 -0.74 -2.20
N TRP A 10 -2.83 0.15 -1.94
CA TRP A 10 -1.46 -0.05 -2.37
C TRP A 10 -0.81 -1.25 -1.66
N GLY A 11 -1.09 -1.48 -0.37
CA GLY A 11 -0.65 -2.69 0.34
C GLY A 11 -1.13 -3.99 -0.30
N ILE A 12 -2.38 -4.06 -0.78
CA ILE A 12 -2.92 -5.19 -1.53
C ILE A 12 -2.18 -5.38 -2.86
N SER A 13 -1.98 -4.27 -3.58
CA SER A 13 -1.22 -4.25 -4.84
C SER A 13 0.21 -4.77 -4.64
N MET A 14 0.91 -4.27 -3.62
CA MET A 14 2.26 -4.69 -3.23
C MET A 14 2.35 -6.18 -2.88
N ALA A 15 1.36 -6.71 -2.15
CA ALA A 15 1.39 -8.09 -1.69
C ALA A 15 1.11 -9.11 -2.82
N LEU A 16 0.27 -8.76 -3.80
CA LEU A 16 -0.33 -9.73 -4.71
C LEU A 16 -0.04 -9.48 -6.20
N HIS A 17 0.42 -8.28 -6.58
CA HIS A 17 0.51 -7.87 -7.99
C HIS A 17 1.88 -7.29 -8.37
N GLU A 18 2.43 -6.41 -7.54
CA GLU A 18 3.59 -5.61 -7.90
C GLU A 18 4.91 -6.39 -7.80
N GLU A 19 5.60 -6.56 -8.93
CA GLU A 19 6.97 -7.05 -8.97
C GLU A 19 7.75 -6.38 -10.10
N ALA A 20 8.84 -5.68 -9.75
CA ALA A 20 9.74 -5.07 -10.72
C ALA A 20 10.80 -6.07 -11.20
N VAL A 21 10.38 -7.09 -11.96
CA VAL A 21 11.24 -8.17 -12.45
C VAL A 21 12.39 -7.61 -13.30
N ARG A 22 13.61 -8.12 -13.07
CA ARG A 22 14.78 -7.80 -13.88
C ARG A 22 15.10 -8.93 -14.85
N ASP A 23 15.32 -8.59 -16.11
CA ASP A 23 15.80 -9.51 -17.13
C ASP A 23 17.25 -9.90 -16.82
N ARG A 24 17.53 -11.21 -16.75
CA ARG A 24 18.83 -11.75 -16.32
C ARG A 24 19.95 -11.56 -17.35
N ASN A 25 19.62 -11.35 -18.63
CA ASN A 25 20.60 -11.23 -19.70
C ASN A 25 21.03 -9.78 -19.91
N THR A 26 20.09 -8.84 -19.78
CA THR A 26 20.26 -7.42 -20.08
C THR A 26 20.36 -6.56 -18.82
N GLY A 27 19.88 -7.05 -17.67
CA GLY A 27 19.82 -6.30 -16.41
C GLY A 27 18.73 -5.23 -16.35
N GLY A 28 17.97 -5.03 -17.44
CA GLY A 28 16.86 -4.08 -17.51
C GLY A 28 15.60 -4.60 -16.81
N HIS A 29 14.61 -3.72 -16.65
CA HIS A 29 13.27 -4.12 -16.21
C HIS A 29 12.54 -4.88 -17.32
N TYR A 30 11.92 -6.00 -16.96
CA TYR A 30 11.03 -6.73 -17.85
C TYR A 30 9.68 -6.00 -17.94
N ALA A 31 9.19 -5.79 -19.16
CA ALA A 31 7.92 -5.12 -19.46
C ALA A 31 7.68 -3.83 -18.63
N PRO A 32 8.52 -2.78 -18.80
CA PRO A 32 8.49 -1.55 -17.99
C PRO A 32 7.35 -0.60 -18.41
N ASP A 33 6.13 -1.13 -18.43
CA ASP A 33 4.89 -0.42 -18.71
C ASP A 33 3.80 -0.86 -17.71
N LEU A 34 2.64 -0.21 -17.73
CA LEU A 34 1.55 -0.51 -16.80
C LEU A 34 0.75 -1.78 -17.17
N ALA A 35 1.05 -2.41 -18.30
CA ALA A 35 0.50 -3.71 -18.63
C ALA A 35 1.38 -4.84 -18.06
N GLY A 36 2.70 -4.65 -18.02
CA GLY A 36 3.66 -5.59 -17.45
C GLY A 36 3.88 -5.45 -15.94
N TYR A 37 3.84 -4.21 -15.42
CA TYR A 37 3.85 -3.95 -13.98
C TYR A 37 2.41 -3.86 -13.46
N HIS A 38 1.91 -4.97 -12.95
CA HIS A 38 0.54 -5.04 -12.48
C HIS A 38 0.35 -4.22 -11.21
N VAL A 39 -0.69 -3.39 -11.22
CA VAL A 39 -1.20 -2.66 -10.06
C VAL A 39 -2.64 -3.09 -9.80
N ALA A 40 -3.05 -3.10 -8.54
CA ALA A 40 -4.42 -3.46 -8.16
C ALA A 40 -5.43 -2.55 -8.89
N THR A 41 -6.44 -3.18 -9.49
CA THR A 41 -7.56 -2.49 -10.13
C THR A 41 -8.73 -2.34 -9.17
N HIS A 42 -9.80 -1.71 -9.63
CA HIS A 42 -11.04 -1.63 -8.87
C HIS A 42 -11.63 -3.02 -8.57
N ALA A 43 -11.42 -4.01 -9.44
CA ALA A 43 -11.91 -5.37 -9.20
C ALA A 43 -11.14 -6.09 -8.09
N ASP A 44 -9.88 -5.70 -7.86
CA ASP A 44 -8.98 -6.33 -6.89
C ASP A 44 -9.07 -5.67 -5.50
N THR A 45 -9.77 -4.54 -5.39
CA THR A 45 -9.90 -3.77 -4.15
C THR A 45 -11.23 -4.09 -3.46
N PRO A 46 -11.24 -4.89 -2.38
CA PRO A 46 -12.45 -5.15 -1.61
C PRO A 46 -12.89 -3.89 -0.84
N ALA A 47 -14.04 -3.98 -0.16
CA ALA A 47 -14.47 -2.92 0.74
C ALA A 47 -13.44 -2.75 1.87
N ILE A 48 -12.94 -1.52 2.05
CA ILE A 48 -11.96 -1.17 3.09
C ILE A 48 -12.64 -0.33 4.17
N GLU A 49 -12.61 -0.86 5.39
CA GLU A 49 -13.05 -0.19 6.61
C GLU A 49 -11.86 0.50 7.28
N VAL A 50 -12.12 1.66 7.90
CA VAL A 50 -11.08 2.50 8.50
C VAL A 50 -11.64 3.11 9.77
N ASP A 51 -11.06 2.71 10.89
CA ASP A 51 -11.37 3.24 12.21
C ASP A 51 -10.24 4.11 12.75
N TRP A 52 -10.61 5.07 13.59
CA TRP A 52 -9.66 5.97 14.22
C TRP A 52 -9.41 5.52 15.65
N VAL A 53 -8.13 5.47 16.02
CA VAL A 53 -7.71 5.37 17.42
C VAL A 53 -7.60 6.79 17.95
N ASP A 54 -8.19 7.02 19.13
CA ASP A 54 -8.05 8.28 19.83
C ASP A 54 -6.64 8.37 20.43
N ASP A 55 -5.77 9.10 19.74
CA ASP A 55 -4.37 9.27 20.10
C ASP A 55 -3.87 10.66 19.69
N HIS A 56 -3.31 11.39 20.65
CA HIS A 56 -2.90 12.79 20.52
C HIS A 56 -1.41 12.94 20.85
N ASP A 57 -0.73 13.90 20.21
CA ASP A 57 0.67 14.22 20.52
C ASP A 57 0.73 15.37 21.54
N PRO A 58 1.17 15.13 22.81
CA PRO A 58 1.25 16.20 23.81
C PRO A 58 2.34 17.23 23.53
N GLU A 59 3.34 16.89 22.70
CA GLU A 59 4.46 17.78 22.36
C GLU A 59 4.15 18.66 21.15
N ASP A 60 3.11 18.32 20.37
CA ASP A 60 2.66 19.12 19.24
C ASP A 60 1.62 20.17 19.69
N PRO A 61 1.80 21.48 19.39
CA PRO A 61 0.88 22.53 19.82
C PRO A 61 -0.57 22.38 19.36
N VAL A 62 -0.82 21.61 18.30
CA VAL A 62 -2.17 21.33 17.78
C VAL A 62 -2.55 19.85 17.94
N GLY A 63 -1.70 19.04 18.57
CA GLY A 63 -1.94 17.64 18.92
C GLY A 63 -2.01 16.68 17.74
N ILE A 64 -1.50 17.06 16.55
CA ILE A 64 -1.64 16.27 15.32
C ILE A 64 -0.47 15.30 15.10
N LYS A 65 -0.74 14.19 14.40
CA LYS A 65 0.26 13.22 13.94
C LYS A 65 0.15 12.99 12.45
N GLY A 66 1.27 12.66 11.81
CA GLY A 66 1.31 12.32 10.39
C GLY A 66 0.62 10.98 10.08
N VAL A 67 -0.22 10.95 9.04
CA VAL A 67 -0.95 9.73 8.63
C VAL A 67 -0.73 9.34 7.16
N GLY A 68 0.19 10.01 6.47
CA GLY A 68 0.41 9.80 5.03
C GLY A 68 0.89 8.39 4.70
N GLU A 69 1.88 7.89 5.43
CA GLU A 69 2.49 6.58 5.17
C GLU A 69 1.87 5.47 6.01
N ILE A 70 1.23 5.79 7.13
CA ILE A 70 0.79 4.76 8.09
C ILE A 70 -0.26 3.80 7.53
N GLY A 71 -1.02 4.23 6.51
CA GLY A 71 -2.02 3.39 5.85
C GLY A 71 -1.44 2.23 5.05
N ILE A 72 -0.17 2.31 4.61
CA ILE A 72 0.49 1.22 3.86
C ILE A 72 1.39 0.36 4.76
N VAL A 73 1.90 0.91 5.85
CA VAL A 73 2.81 0.20 6.76
C VAL A 73 2.12 -1.03 7.35
N GLY A 74 2.68 -2.20 7.07
CA GLY A 74 2.14 -3.49 7.54
C GLY A 74 0.99 -4.05 6.72
N ALA A 75 0.39 -3.28 5.79
CA ALA A 75 -0.75 -3.73 4.99
C ALA A 75 -0.39 -4.95 4.13
N ALA A 76 0.74 -4.91 3.41
CA ALA A 76 1.18 -6.03 2.57
C ALA A 76 1.49 -7.29 3.39
N ALA A 77 2.09 -7.12 4.58
CA ALA A 77 2.37 -8.22 5.50
C ALA A 77 1.10 -8.85 6.07
N ALA A 78 0.09 -8.04 6.40
CA ALA A 78 -1.21 -8.53 6.85
C ALA A 78 -1.90 -9.38 5.76
N VAL A 79 -1.87 -8.93 4.50
CA VAL A 79 -2.39 -9.70 3.35
C VAL A 79 -1.62 -11.02 3.19
N ALA A 80 -0.28 -10.98 3.21
CA ALA A 80 0.54 -12.19 3.07
C ALA A 80 0.29 -13.22 4.18
N ASN A 81 0.05 -12.78 5.42
CA ASN A 81 -0.27 -13.67 6.54
C ASN A 81 -1.69 -14.26 6.49
N ALA A 82 -2.58 -13.70 5.67
CA ALA A 82 -3.96 -14.16 5.53
C ALA A 82 -4.12 -15.25 4.44
N VAL A 83 -3.10 -15.49 3.62
CA VAL A 83 -3.04 -16.55 2.60
C VAL A 83 -2.60 -17.88 3.22
#